data_AF-A0A5N0E6Z9-F1
#
_entry.id   AF-A0A5N0E6Z9-F1
#
_cell.length_a   1.000
_cell.length_b   1.000
_cell.length_c   1.000
_cell.angle_alpha   90.00
_cell.angle_beta   90.00
_cell.angle_gamma   90.00
#
_symmetry.space_group_name_H-M   'P 1'
#
loop_
_entity.id
_entity.type
_entity.pdbx_description
1 polymer ?
#
loop_
_entity_poly.entity_id
_entity_poly.type
_entity_poly.pdbx_seq_one_letter_code
_entity_poly.pdbx_strand_id
1 'polypeptide(L)' 'MLKKTTVMVDEEDLALIKAAAAREGRPESEIFREAFHIAALRTKRWTDNWDIPTISSGRSRTAEEMNQVVHEEIVRRNS' A
#
# COMPACT_ATOMS: atom_id res chain seq x y z
N MET A 1 -20.47 -12.50 2.87
CA MET A 1 -21.25 -12.36 4.13
C MET A 1 -20.46 -11.51 5.12
N LEU A 2 -21.07 -10.53 5.76
CA LEU A 2 -20.44 -9.71 6.80
C LEU A 2 -20.51 -10.47 8.14
N LYS A 3 -19.41 -10.51 8.90
CA LYS A 3 -19.38 -11.05 10.27
C LYS A 3 -19.13 -9.91 11.25
N LYS A 4 -19.81 -9.94 12.40
CA LYS A 4 -19.58 -9.00 13.50
C LYS A 4 -18.38 -9.48 14.32
N THR A 5 -17.40 -8.60 14.48
CA THR A 5 -16.23 -8.79 15.35
C THR A 5 -16.12 -7.57 16.26
N THR A 6 -15.83 -7.77 17.54
CA THR A 6 -15.58 -6.69 18.50
C THR A 6 -14.12 -6.78 18.93
N VAL A 7 -13.43 -5.64 18.89
CA VAL A 7 -12.02 -5.49 19.26
C VAL A 7 -11.87 -4.25 20.12
N MET A 8 -10.96 -4.32 21.09
CA MET A 8 -10.52 -3.17 21.86
C MET A 8 -9.50 -2.39 21.03
N VAL A 9 -9.60 -1.06 21.06
CA VAL A 9 -8.68 -0.15 20.36
C VAL A 9 -8.21 0.92 21.33
N ASP A 10 -7.10 1.57 21.00
CA ASP A 10 -6.63 2.72 21.75
C ASP A 10 -7.64 3.88 21.67
N GLU A 11 -7.74 4.65 22.74
CA GLU A 11 -8.65 5.81 22.83
C GLU A 11 -8.21 6.94 21.89
N GLU A 12 -6.90 7.15 21.73
CA GLU A 12 -6.34 8.17 20.84
C GLU A 12 -6.64 7.84 19.38
N ASP A 13 -6.45 6.58 18.98
CA ASP A 13 -6.77 6.10 17.64
C ASP A 13 -8.27 6.22 17.33
N LEU A 14 -9.11 5.88 18.31
CA LEU A 14 -10.56 6.03 18.17
C LEU A 14 -10.93 7.50 17.98
N ALA A 15 -10.36 8.42 18.75
CA ALA A 15 -10.63 9.85 18.61
C ALA A 15 -10.24 10.39 17.22
N LEU A 16 -9.11 9.93 16.67
CA LEU A 16 -8.66 10.31 15.32
C LEU A 16 -9.64 9.83 14.24
N ILE A 17 -10.10 8.57 14.33
CA ILE A 17 -11.08 8.01 13.38
C ILE A 17 -12.40 8.79 13.44
N LYS A 18 -12.86 9.16 14.64
CA LYS A 18 -14.08 9.96 14.81
C LYS A 18 -13.97 11.34 14.18
N ALA A 19 -12.83 12.02 14.37
CA ALA A 19 -12.59 13.31 13.75
C ALA A 19 -12.55 13.21 12.22
N ALA A 20 -11.94 12.16 11.67
CA ALA A 20 -11.93 11.90 10.24
C ALA A 20 -13.33 11.61 9.68
N ALA A 21 -14.11 10.76 10.36
CA ALA A 21 -15.50 10.45 10.02
C ALA A 21 -16.38 11.70 9.97
N ALA A 22 -16.27 12.56 10.99
CA ALA A 22 -17.00 13.82 11.06
C ALA A 22 -16.62 14.79 9.92
N ARG A 23 -15.33 14.86 9.57
CA ARG A 23 -14.84 15.69 8.46
C ARG A 23 -15.34 15.20 7.10
N GLU A 24 -15.44 13.89 6.92
CA GLU A 24 -15.81 13.27 5.64
C GLU A 24 -17.33 13.02 5.51
N GLY A 25 -18.10 13.21 6.60
CA GLY A 25 -19.54 12.95 6.62
C GLY A 25 -19.89 11.47 6.49
N ARG A 26 -18.96 10.57 6.81
CA ARG A 26 -19.10 9.12 6.67
C ARG A 26 -19.27 8.45 8.04
N PRO A 27 -19.98 7.33 8.15
CA PRO A 27 -20.09 6.60 9.41
C PRO A 27 -18.76 5.94 9.78
N GLU A 28 -18.39 5.98 11.06
CA GLU A 28 -17.16 5.36 11.60
C GLU A 28 -17.02 3.89 11.18
N SER A 29 -18.14 3.16 11.13
CA SER A 29 -18.17 1.75 10.72
C SER A 29 -17.66 1.49 9.31
N GLU A 30 -17.75 2.47 8.40
CA GLU A 30 -17.18 2.35 7.06
C GLU A 30 -15.66 2.42 7.10
N ILE A 31 -15.12 3.37 7.86
CA ILE A 31 -13.67 3.54 8.02
C ILE A 31 -13.09 2.28 8.66
N PHE A 32 -13.75 1.72 9.68
CA PHE A 32 -13.30 0.47 10.29
C PHE A 32 -13.34 -0.70 9.30
N ARG A 33 -14.40 -0.83 8.49
CA ARG A 33 -14.46 -1.88 7.45
C ARG A 33 -13.30 -1.75 6.44
N GLU A 34 -12.99 -0.53 6.03
CA GLU A 34 -11.89 -0.23 5.10
C GLU A 34 -10.54 -0.55 5.73
N ALA A 35 -10.31 -0.14 6.98
CA ALA A 35 -9.09 -0.45 7.73
C ALA A 35 -8.87 -1.97 7.85
N PHE A 36 -9.92 -2.72 8.19
CA PHE A 36 -9.88 -4.19 8.23
C PHE A 36 -9.55 -4.80 6.87
N HIS A 37 -10.11 -4.25 5.79
CA HIS A 37 -9.83 -4.72 4.44
C HIS A 37 -8.36 -4.51 4.05
N ILE A 38 -7.81 -3.32 4.32
CA ILE A 38 -6.41 -3.00 4.06
C ILE A 38 -5.48 -3.90 4.90
N ALA A 39 -5.81 -4.10 6.18
CA ALA A 39 -5.05 -5.00 7.04
C ALA A 39 -5.06 -6.45 6.51
N ALA A 40 -6.22 -6.95 6.04
CA ALA A 40 -6.34 -8.27 5.43
C ALA A 40 -5.54 -8.39 4.12
N LEU A 41 -5.50 -7.34 3.30
CA LEU A 41 -4.67 -7.33 2.09
C LEU A 41 -3.18 -7.36 2.42
N ARG A 42 -2.76 -6.62 3.47
CA ARG A 42 -1.36 -6.62 3.93
C ARG A 42 -0.92 -7.97 4.49
N THR A 43 -1.81 -8.70 5.16
CA THR A 43 -1.50 -10.04 5.71
C THR A 43 -1.54 -11.13 4.65
N LYS A 44 -2.15 -10.86 3.49
CA LYS A 44 -2.07 -11.73 2.32
C LYS A 44 -0.65 -11.70 1.75
N ARG A 45 0.25 -12.45 2.40
CA ARG A 45 1.59 -12.75 1.90
C ARG A 45 1.45 -13.36 0.50
N TRP A 46 2.29 -12.95 -0.44
CA TRP A 46 2.46 -13.72 -1.67
C TRP A 46 3.08 -15.06 -1.31
N THR A 47 2.22 -16.05 -1.06
CA THR A 47 2.59 -17.45 -0.89
C THR A 47 2.84 -18.14 -2.21
N ASP A 48 2.30 -17.60 -3.31
CA ASP A 48 2.60 -18.10 -4.64
C ASP A 48 3.97 -17.58 -5.10
N ASN A 49 4.80 -18.50 -5.58
CA ASN A 49 6.05 -18.16 -6.24
C ASN A 49 5.71 -17.19 -7.37
N TRP A 50 6.37 -16.04 -7.37
CA TRP A 50 6.02 -14.95 -8.26
C TRP A 50 6.28 -15.38 -9.71
N ASP A 51 5.24 -15.73 -10.46
CA ASP A 51 5.31 -16.07 -11.88
C ASP A 51 5.40 -14.79 -12.71
N ILE A 52 6.48 -14.03 -12.47
CA ILE A 52 6.79 -12.86 -13.28
C ILE A 52 7.47 -13.39 -14.54
N PRO A 53 6.87 -13.19 -15.74
CA PRO A 53 7.53 -13.56 -16.97
C PRO A 53 8.87 -12.82 -17.03
N THR A 54 9.95 -13.58 -17.10
CA THR A 54 11.29 -13.00 -17.21
C THR A 54 11.40 -12.41 -18.61
N ILE A 55 11.27 -11.08 -18.68
CA ILE A 55 11.41 -10.35 -19.93
C ILE A 55 12.91 -10.24 -20.20
N SER A 56 13.46 -11.13 -21.02
CA SER A 56 14.82 -10.96 -21.51
C SER A 56 14.80 -9.82 -22.53
N SER A 57 15.05 -8.59 -22.09
CA SER A 57 15.60 -7.59 -23.01
C SER A 57 16.91 -8.20 -23.50
N GLY A 58 17.12 -8.37 -24.81
CA GLY A 58 18.23 -9.13 -25.42
C GLY A 58 19.68 -8.69 -25.07
N ARG A 59 19.86 -7.92 -24.00
CA ARG A 59 21.10 -7.58 -23.31
C ARG A 59 20.83 -7.58 -21.80
N SER A 60 21.60 -8.35 -21.04
CA SER A 60 21.64 -8.22 -19.58
C SER A 60 22.23 -6.85 -19.23
N ARG A 61 21.47 -6.01 -18.54
CA ARG A 61 21.97 -4.75 -17.99
C ARG A 61 22.39 -4.96 -16.55
N THR A 62 23.50 -4.35 -16.16
CA THR A 62 23.93 -4.39 -14.75
C THR A 62 23.10 -3.38 -13.94
N ALA A 63 23.05 -3.58 -12.62
CA ALA A 63 22.38 -2.65 -11.72
C ALA A 63 23.02 -1.24 -11.78
N GLU A 64 24.31 -1.15 -12.06
CA GLU A 64 25.06 0.10 -12.22
C GLU A 64 24.60 0.88 -13.46
N GLU A 65 24.42 0.21 -14.59
CA GLU A 65 23.89 0.83 -15.81
C GLU A 65 22.47 1.38 -15.59
N MET A 66 21.62 0.66 -14.85
CA MET A 66 20.26 1.13 -14.53
C MET A 66 20.29 2.35 -13.61
N ASN A 67 21.16 2.36 -12.60
CA ASN A 67 21.32 3.50 -11.70
C ASN A 67 21.81 4.75 -12.43
N GLN A 68 22.74 4.59 -13.38
CA GLN A 68 23.24 5.70 -14.19
C GLN A 68 22.12 6.30 -15.05
N VAL A 69 21.31 5.48 -15.75
CA VAL A 69 20.20 5.96 -16.57
C VAL A 69 19.16 6.74 -15.74
N VAL A 70 18.82 6.23 -14.55
CA VAL A 70 17.88 6.91 -13.64
C VAL A 70 18.48 8.24 -13.15
N HIS A 71 19.76 8.25 -12.80
CA HIS A 71 20.44 9.45 -12.34
C HIS A 71 20.49 10.53 -13.43
N GLU A 72 20.85 10.17 -14.66
CA GLU A 72 20.90 11.09 -15.81
C GLU A 72 19.52 11.69 -16.10
N GLU A 73 18.44 10.90 -16.05
CA GLU A 73 17.07 11.38 -16.26
C GLU A 73 16.60 12.32 -15.14
N ILE A 74 16.96 12.05 -13.88
CA ILE A 74 16.66 12.95 -12.75
C ILE A 74 17.37 14.29 -12.94
N VAL A 75 18.63 14.29 -13.34
CA VAL A 75 19.41 15.53 -13.58
C VAL A 75 18.82 16.31 -14.75
N ARG A 76 18.44 15.65 -15.85
CA ARG A 76 17.83 16.26 -17.03
C ARG A 76 16.50 16.95 -16.73
N ARG A 77 15.69 16.40 -15.82
CA ARG A 77 14.38 16.98 -15.44
C ARG A 77 14.50 18.17 -14.48
N ASN A 78 15.61 18.29 -13.76
CA ASN A 78 15.86 19.36 -12.79
C ASN A 78 16.72 20.50 -13.36
N SER A 79 17.09 20.43 -14.65
CA SER A 79 17.80 21.48 -15.40
C SER A 79 16.87 22.14 -16.41
#